data_AF-I3SKX8-F1
#
_entry.id   AF-I3SKX8-F1
#
_cell.length_a   1.000
_cell.length_b   1.000
_cell.length_c   1.000
_cell.angle_alpha   90.00
_cell.angle_beta   90.00
_cell.angle_gamma   90.00
#
_symmetry.space_group_name_H-M   'P 1'
#
loop_
_entity.id
_entity.type
_entity.pdbx_description
1 polymer ?
#
loop_
_entity_poly.entity_id
_entity_poly.type
_entity_poly.pdbx_seq_one_letter_code
_entity_poly.pdbx_strand_id
1 'polypeptide(L)'
;MGLFSSHNGELRYKFQVSHENHVKSYTAGALSFSSDYKIFSSCKGRSNEYGVGVWDQVTGKQIDFFYEPLGWSLGDADKLQWLEGSNCLLVATMFPRKDNCYISLLDFREKKMVWCWSDVGATLAVDEKRVRDAIAMEDNSSICVVNEFEELGFMDLRSSAANSVRWSSRSRLMKGKMPEEPCYPKLALHGGQLFSSMNDCISVFCGPEWVLTSRLRRSYGGSICDFSIGGDRLFALHSEENVFDIWETPTPPII
;
A
#
# COMPACT_ATOMS: atom_id res chain seq x y z
N MET A 1 15.70 -10.72 2.38
CA MET A 1 14.35 -11.24 2.70
C MET A 1 14.44 -12.74 2.97
N GLY A 2 13.63 -13.29 3.88
CA GLY A 2 13.59 -14.73 4.16
C GLY A 2 12.17 -15.25 4.22
N LEU A 3 11.94 -16.49 3.80
CA LEU A 3 10.67 -17.21 3.96
C LEU A 3 10.79 -18.14 5.17
N PHE A 4 9.90 -17.98 6.14
CA PHE A 4 9.84 -18.81 7.33
C PHE A 4 8.62 -19.72 7.29
N SER A 5 8.77 -20.91 7.84
CA SER A 5 7.69 -21.87 8.02
C SER A 5 6.76 -21.40 9.14
N SER A 6 5.46 -21.24 8.84
CA SER A 6 4.48 -20.85 9.85
C SER A 6 4.27 -21.88 10.97
N HIS A 7 4.67 -23.14 10.75
CA HIS A 7 4.42 -24.24 11.69
C HIS A 7 5.53 -24.41 12.74
N ASN A 8 6.78 -24.16 12.36
CA ASN A 8 7.95 -24.40 13.22
C ASN A 8 8.93 -23.22 13.27
N GLY A 9 8.68 -22.13 12.53
CA GLY A 9 9.53 -20.95 12.51
C GLY A 9 10.86 -21.12 11.74
N GLU A 10 11.10 -22.28 11.12
CA GLU A 10 12.36 -22.52 10.41
C GLU A 10 12.45 -21.71 9.11
N LEU A 11 13.66 -21.21 8.82
CA LEU A 11 13.97 -20.54 7.57
C LEU A 11 13.98 -21.55 6.42
N ARG A 12 13.05 -21.39 5.47
CA ARG A 12 12.99 -22.21 4.25
C ARG A 12 13.88 -21.65 3.15
N TYR A 13 13.79 -20.35 2.89
CA TYR A 13 14.54 -19.69 1.83
C TYR A 13 15.10 -18.35 2.30
N LYS A 14 16.31 -18.04 1.82
CA LYS A 14 16.86 -16.69 1.83
C LYS A 14 16.89 -16.19 0.40
N PHE A 15 15.99 -15.27 0.08
CA PHE A 15 15.85 -14.77 -1.28
C PHE A 15 17.06 -13.91 -1.66
N GLN A 16 17.55 -14.12 -2.88
CA GLN A 16 18.64 -13.39 -3.48
C GLN A 16 18.12 -12.62 -4.69
N VAL A 17 18.73 -11.47 -4.97
CA VAL A 17 18.56 -10.75 -6.24
C VAL A 17 19.81 -10.99 -7.06
N SER A 18 19.62 -11.37 -8.32
CA SER A 18 20.67 -11.57 -9.31
C SER A 18 20.41 -10.69 -10.53
N HIS A 19 21.42 -9.96 -10.95
CA HIS A 19 21.43 -9.17 -12.18
C HIS A 19 22.53 -9.71 -13.09
N GLU A 20 22.19 -10.05 -14.33
CA GLU A 20 23.14 -10.63 -15.30
C GLU A 20 23.91 -11.85 -14.72
N ASN A 21 23.21 -12.71 -13.97
CA ASN A 21 23.77 -13.87 -13.26
C ASN A 21 24.74 -13.54 -12.11
N HIS A 22 24.87 -12.27 -11.73
CA HIS A 22 25.63 -11.85 -10.55
C HIS A 22 24.70 -11.57 -9.38
N VAL A 23 24.89 -12.29 -8.28
CA VAL A 23 24.18 -12.03 -7.02
C VAL A 23 24.57 -10.65 -6.50
N LYS A 24 23.56 -9.82 -6.20
CA LYS A 24 23.73 -8.47 -5.68
C LYS A 24 23.15 -8.33 -4.29
N SER A 25 23.75 -7.44 -3.51
CA SER A 25 23.20 -7.02 -2.23
C SER A 25 22.00 -6.10 -2.46
N TYR A 26 20.93 -6.30 -1.70
CA TYR A 26 19.73 -5.48 -1.79
C TYR A 26 19.08 -5.34 -0.41
N THR A 27 18.31 -4.28 -0.23
CA THR A 27 17.37 -4.12 0.87
C THR A 27 15.97 -4.35 0.34
N ALA A 28 15.27 -5.34 0.90
CA ALA A 28 13.86 -5.57 0.61
C ALA A 28 13.00 -4.53 1.34
N GLY A 29 12.04 -3.94 0.64
CA GLY A 29 11.03 -3.05 1.21
C GLY A 29 9.67 -3.73 1.31
N ALA A 30 8.64 -3.05 0.80
CA ALA A 30 7.27 -3.55 0.75
C ALA A 30 7.16 -4.90 0.04
N LEU A 31 6.19 -5.71 0.47
CA LEU A 31 5.96 -7.07 0.00
C LEU A 31 4.53 -7.25 -0.50
N SER A 32 4.36 -8.09 -1.51
CA SER A 32 3.06 -8.59 -1.93
C SER A 32 3.16 -10.03 -2.42
N PHE A 33 2.03 -10.69 -2.53
CA PHE A 33 1.92 -12.09 -2.88
C PHE A 33 0.77 -12.28 -3.86
N SER A 34 0.93 -13.20 -4.80
CA SER A 34 -0.15 -13.65 -5.68
C SER A 34 -0.64 -15.03 -5.28
N SER A 35 -1.84 -15.38 -5.73
CA SER A 35 -2.43 -16.71 -5.58
C SER A 35 -1.63 -17.82 -6.27
N ASP A 36 -0.82 -17.48 -7.28
CA ASP A 36 0.06 -18.41 -8.00
C ASP A 36 1.46 -18.54 -7.37
N TYR A 37 1.57 -18.29 -6.06
CA TYR A 37 2.79 -18.49 -5.26
C TYR A 37 3.97 -17.60 -5.65
N LYS A 38 3.72 -16.43 -6.26
CA LYS A 38 4.78 -15.44 -6.48
C LYS A 38 4.87 -14.48 -5.30
N ILE A 39 6.10 -14.13 -4.96
CA ILE A 39 6.44 -13.12 -3.97
C ILE A 39 7.01 -11.93 -4.71
N PHE A 40 6.48 -10.74 -4.43
CA PHE A 40 6.95 -9.48 -4.96
C PHE A 40 7.59 -8.68 -3.83
N SER A 41 8.72 -8.03 -4.10
CA SER A 41 9.35 -7.11 -3.16
C SER A 41 9.94 -5.91 -3.87
N SER A 42 9.75 -4.71 -3.32
CA SER A 42 10.58 -3.59 -3.70
C SER A 42 12.02 -3.86 -3.26
N CYS A 43 12.95 -3.58 -4.16
CA CYS A 43 14.36 -3.91 -4.00
C CYS A 43 15.19 -2.64 -4.15
N LYS A 44 15.84 -2.25 -3.04
CA LYS A 44 16.77 -1.13 -3.00
C LYS A 44 18.22 -1.60 -3.13
N GLY A 45 18.92 -1.16 -4.18
CA GLY A 45 20.33 -1.48 -4.46
C GLY A 45 21.30 -0.34 -4.15
N ARG A 46 22.55 -0.44 -4.63
CA ARG A 46 23.59 0.61 -4.52
C ARG A 46 23.83 1.39 -5.83
N SER A 47 23.29 0.91 -6.94
CA SER A 47 23.34 1.52 -8.29
C SER A 47 22.00 1.23 -8.99
N ASN A 48 21.85 1.51 -10.30
CA ASN A 48 20.65 1.39 -11.17
C ASN A 48 19.93 0.01 -11.21
N GLU A 49 19.99 -0.75 -10.13
CA GLU A 49 19.47 -2.09 -9.86
C GLU A 49 18.23 -2.01 -8.95
N TYR A 50 17.61 -0.83 -8.86
CA TYR A 50 16.37 -0.63 -8.13
C TYR A 50 15.19 -1.14 -8.94
N GLY A 51 14.16 -1.63 -8.24
CA GLY A 51 12.99 -2.16 -8.92
C GLY A 51 12.15 -3.05 -8.03
N VAL A 52 11.42 -3.95 -8.68
CA VAL A 52 10.62 -4.98 -8.02
C VAL A 52 11.14 -6.34 -8.41
N GLY A 53 11.61 -7.10 -7.41
CA GLY A 53 12.00 -8.50 -7.60
C GLY A 53 10.78 -9.42 -7.49
N VAL A 54 10.83 -10.53 -8.22
CA VAL A 54 9.81 -11.59 -8.18
C VAL A 54 10.47 -12.93 -7.92
N TRP A 55 9.97 -13.65 -6.93
CA TRP A 55 10.43 -14.99 -6.58
C TRP A 55 9.27 -15.97 -6.59
N ASP A 56 9.58 -17.19 -6.99
CA ASP A 56 8.70 -18.32 -6.79
C ASP A 56 8.80 -18.82 -5.33
N GLN A 57 7.69 -18.83 -4.61
CA GLN A 57 7.64 -19.20 -3.19
C GLN A 57 7.99 -20.67 -2.97
N VAL A 58 7.75 -21.55 -3.95
CA VAL A 58 7.95 -23.00 -3.84
C VAL A 58 9.42 -23.37 -3.99
N THR A 59 10.14 -22.75 -4.91
CA THR A 59 11.55 -23.06 -5.21
C THR A 59 12.52 -22.08 -4.57
N GLY A 60 12.03 -20.92 -4.11
CA GLY A 60 12.86 -19.84 -3.57
C GLY A 60 13.66 -19.07 -4.63
N LYS A 61 13.49 -19.41 -5.92
CA LYS A 61 14.28 -18.83 -7.01
C LYS A 61 13.68 -17.50 -7.45
N GLN A 62 14.56 -16.56 -7.78
CA GLN A 62 14.15 -15.37 -8.51
C GLN A 62 13.70 -15.82 -9.90
N ILE A 63 12.46 -15.46 -10.25
CA ILE A 63 11.87 -15.77 -11.55
C ILE A 63 11.74 -14.53 -12.41
N ASP A 64 11.77 -13.34 -11.80
CA ASP A 64 11.69 -12.11 -12.55
C ASP A 64 12.26 -10.88 -11.81
N PHE A 65 12.43 -9.79 -12.57
CA PHE A 65 12.74 -8.47 -12.05
C PHE A 65 12.13 -7.39 -12.95
N PHE A 66 11.58 -6.35 -12.33
CA PHE A 66 11.11 -5.14 -13.00
C PHE A 66 12.00 -3.97 -12.61
N TYR A 67 12.83 -3.51 -13.53
CA TYR A 67 13.73 -2.37 -13.30
C TYR A 67 12.95 -1.07 -13.25
N GLU A 68 13.33 -0.18 -12.34
CA GLU A 68 12.70 1.13 -12.27
C GLU A 68 13.03 2.01 -13.50
N PRO A 69 12.04 2.73 -14.04
CA PRO A 69 12.30 3.75 -15.05
C PRO A 69 13.05 4.96 -14.47
N LEU A 70 13.74 5.71 -15.35
CA LEU A 70 14.40 6.97 -14.99
C LEU A 70 13.40 7.96 -14.37
N GLY A 71 13.77 8.55 -13.23
CA GLY A 71 12.93 9.52 -12.52
C GLY A 71 11.82 8.90 -11.68
N TRP A 72 11.75 7.57 -11.59
CA TRP A 72 10.81 6.87 -10.72
C TRP A 72 11.53 6.27 -9.49
N SER A 73 10.77 5.68 -8.55
CA SER A 73 11.37 5.08 -7.34
C SER A 73 10.62 3.81 -6.92
N LEU A 74 10.70 2.76 -7.74
CA LEU A 74 10.05 1.48 -7.44
C LEU A 74 10.78 0.72 -6.31
N GLY A 75 12.11 0.82 -6.26
CA GLY A 75 12.91 0.13 -5.24
C GLY A 75 12.69 0.64 -3.82
N ASP A 76 12.16 1.85 -3.68
CA ASP A 76 11.87 2.50 -2.39
C ASP A 76 10.38 2.37 -1.97
N ALA A 77 9.59 1.56 -2.67
CA ALA A 77 8.14 1.50 -2.46
C ALA A 77 7.76 1.10 -1.03
N ASP A 78 6.74 1.82 -0.52
CA ASP A 78 6.08 1.65 0.76
C ASP A 78 5.01 0.57 0.73
N LYS A 79 4.40 0.36 -0.43
CA LYS A 79 3.28 -0.55 -0.59
C LYS A 79 3.32 -1.25 -1.94
N LEU A 80 3.06 -2.56 -1.88
CA LEU A 80 2.84 -3.41 -3.03
C LEU A 80 1.49 -4.10 -2.87
N GLN A 81 0.71 -4.18 -3.94
CA GLN A 81 -0.55 -4.93 -3.96
C GLN A 81 -0.69 -5.63 -5.30
N TRP A 82 -0.68 -6.97 -5.28
CA TRP A 82 -1.01 -7.78 -6.44
C TRP A 82 -2.51 -7.69 -6.75
N LEU A 83 -2.83 -7.51 -8.03
CA LEU A 83 -4.19 -7.35 -8.55
C LEU A 83 -4.50 -8.56 -9.43
N GLU A 84 -5.32 -9.47 -8.92
CA GLU A 84 -5.58 -10.77 -9.56
C GLU A 84 -6.38 -10.62 -10.85
N GLY A 85 -7.38 -9.73 -10.86
CA GLY A 85 -8.23 -9.51 -12.03
C GLY A 85 -7.46 -8.93 -13.22
N SER A 86 -6.58 -7.97 -12.95
CA SER A 86 -5.77 -7.30 -13.99
C SER A 86 -4.41 -7.95 -14.26
N ASN A 87 -3.94 -8.86 -13.40
CA ASN A 87 -2.57 -9.41 -13.41
C ASN A 87 -1.51 -8.30 -13.37
N CYS A 88 -1.77 -7.25 -12.60
CA CYS A 88 -0.88 -6.12 -12.43
C CYS A 88 -0.43 -6.01 -10.97
N LEU A 89 0.70 -5.37 -10.76
CA LEU A 89 1.18 -5.02 -9.42
C LEU A 89 1.03 -3.51 -9.22
N LEU A 90 0.24 -3.11 -8.22
CA LEU A 90 0.29 -1.75 -7.69
C LEU A 90 1.59 -1.55 -6.93
N VAL A 91 2.31 -0.48 -7.24
CA VAL A 91 3.51 -0.04 -6.55
C VAL A 91 3.33 1.40 -6.13
N ALA A 92 3.42 1.67 -4.83
CA ALA A 92 3.24 2.99 -4.26
C ALA A 92 4.45 3.39 -3.40
N THR A 93 5.00 4.56 -3.69
CA THR A 93 6.10 5.19 -2.95
C THR A 93 5.61 6.55 -2.48
N MET A 94 5.60 6.78 -1.17
CA MET A 94 4.88 7.89 -0.54
C MET A 94 5.80 8.76 0.33
N PHE A 95 5.42 10.02 0.53
CA PHE A 95 6.08 10.89 1.50
C PHE A 95 5.83 10.37 2.94
N PRO A 96 6.85 10.32 3.81
CA PRO A 96 8.14 11.00 3.73
C PRO A 96 9.31 10.17 3.18
N ARG A 97 9.09 8.97 2.62
CA ARG A 97 10.21 8.20 2.04
C ARG A 97 10.85 8.89 0.84
N LYS A 98 10.03 9.61 0.08
CA LYS A 98 10.43 10.46 -1.05
C LYS A 98 9.73 11.80 -0.95
N ASP A 99 10.33 12.82 -1.55
CA ASP A 99 9.75 14.17 -1.60
C ASP A 99 8.43 14.20 -2.38
N ASN A 100 8.31 13.33 -3.40
CA ASN A 100 7.14 13.19 -4.25
C ASN A 100 6.52 11.79 -4.07
N CYS A 101 5.21 11.71 -4.25
CA CYS A 101 4.44 10.49 -4.28
C CYS A 101 4.40 9.91 -5.69
N TYR A 102 4.52 8.59 -5.79
CA TYR A 102 4.51 7.86 -7.04
C TYR A 102 3.61 6.64 -6.89
N ILE A 103 2.66 6.48 -7.80
CA ILE A 103 1.78 5.31 -7.86
C ILE A 103 1.86 4.73 -9.27
N SER A 104 2.04 3.41 -9.39
CA SER A 104 2.17 2.72 -10.67
C SER A 104 1.42 1.41 -10.67
N LEU A 105 0.92 1.02 -11.84
CA LEU A 105 0.55 -0.36 -12.14
C LEU A 105 1.59 -0.96 -13.09
N LEU A 106 2.19 -2.06 -12.67
CA LEU A 106 3.18 -2.79 -13.46
C LEU A 106 2.55 -4.05 -14.05
N ASP A 107 2.66 -4.22 -15.37
CA ASP A 107 2.39 -5.49 -16.04
C ASP A 107 3.72 -6.19 -16.33
N PHE A 108 3.95 -7.31 -15.65
CA PHE A 108 5.17 -8.10 -15.79
C PHE A 108 5.22 -8.90 -17.10
N ARG A 109 4.06 -9.19 -17.72
CA ARG A 109 3.99 -9.90 -19.01
C ARG A 109 4.48 -8.99 -20.13
N GLU A 110 4.11 -7.72 -20.07
CA GLU A 110 4.51 -6.71 -21.05
C GLU A 110 5.81 -5.97 -20.70
N LYS A 111 6.30 -6.11 -19.46
CA LYS A 111 7.43 -5.34 -18.92
C LYS A 111 7.20 -3.84 -18.99
N LYS A 112 5.98 -3.41 -18.69
CA LYS A 112 5.57 -2.01 -18.79
C LYS A 112 4.86 -1.53 -17.55
N MET A 113 5.04 -0.25 -17.30
CA MET A 113 4.19 0.53 -16.42
C MET A 113 2.95 0.92 -17.24
N VAL A 114 1.84 0.23 -17.03
CA VAL A 114 0.61 0.39 -17.82
C VAL A 114 -0.24 1.56 -17.34
N TRP A 115 0.00 2.01 -16.12
CA TRP A 115 -0.63 3.20 -15.55
C TRP A 115 0.30 3.82 -14.50
N CYS A 116 0.32 5.15 -14.39
CA CYS A 116 1.03 5.83 -13.33
C CYS A 116 0.45 7.19 -12.97
N TRP A 117 0.79 7.65 -11.77
CA TRP A 117 0.48 8.98 -11.25
C TRP A 117 1.61 9.47 -10.34
N SER A 118 1.86 10.78 -10.37
CA SER A 118 2.76 11.45 -9.43
C SER A 118 2.25 12.85 -9.06
N ASP A 119 2.60 13.33 -7.89
CA ASP A 119 2.38 14.73 -7.47
C ASP A 119 3.49 15.69 -7.94
N VAL A 120 4.47 15.21 -8.72
CA VAL A 120 5.52 16.04 -9.33
C VAL A 120 4.91 17.15 -10.17
N GLY A 121 5.25 18.40 -9.86
CA GLY A 121 4.79 19.58 -10.60
C GLY A 121 3.34 19.99 -10.31
N ALA A 122 2.66 19.34 -9.36
CA ALA A 122 1.39 19.85 -8.84
C ALA A 122 1.60 21.23 -8.21
N THR A 123 0.79 22.22 -8.60
CA THR A 123 0.89 23.58 -8.05
C THR A 123 0.60 23.55 -6.55
N LEU A 124 1.58 23.98 -5.74
CA LEU A 124 1.53 24.12 -4.29
C LEU A 124 0.57 25.26 -3.85
N ALA A 125 -0.70 25.19 -4.24
CA ALA A 125 -1.70 26.18 -3.85
C ALA A 125 -2.59 25.64 -2.71
N VAL A 126 -2.41 26.24 -1.52
CA VAL A 126 -3.30 26.42 -0.34
C VAL A 126 -4.06 25.21 0.27
N ASP A 127 -4.27 24.10 -0.44
CA ASP A 127 -4.90 22.88 0.10
C ASP A 127 -3.99 21.69 -0.22
N GLU A 128 -2.77 21.71 0.34
CA GLU A 128 -1.77 20.64 0.25
C GLU A 128 -2.37 19.35 0.82
N LYS A 129 -2.84 18.45 -0.06
CA LYS A 129 -3.29 17.12 0.31
C LYS A 129 -2.27 16.11 -0.17
N ARG A 130 -1.23 15.87 0.64
CA ARG A 130 -0.21 14.88 0.27
C ARG A 130 -0.80 13.49 0.45
N VAL A 131 -0.66 12.65 -0.57
CA VAL A 131 -1.06 11.24 -0.47
C VAL A 131 -0.13 10.52 0.50
N ARG A 132 -0.72 9.77 1.43
CA ARG A 132 -0.02 9.05 2.50
C ARG A 132 -0.11 7.54 2.38
N ASP A 133 -1.20 7.05 1.81
CA ASP A 133 -1.34 5.66 1.42
C ASP A 133 -2.30 5.53 0.21
N ALA A 134 -2.21 4.40 -0.47
CA ALA A 134 -3.02 4.04 -1.62
C ALA A 134 -3.48 2.58 -1.55
N ILE A 135 -4.64 2.27 -2.12
CA ILE A 135 -5.10 0.90 -2.30
C ILE A 135 -5.89 0.78 -3.60
N ALA A 136 -5.58 -0.24 -4.39
CA ALA A 136 -6.31 -0.52 -5.62
C ALA A 136 -7.60 -1.28 -5.30
N MET A 137 -8.64 -0.94 -6.06
CA MET A 137 -10.01 -1.44 -5.91
C MET A 137 -10.44 -1.99 -7.28
N GLU A 138 -10.11 -3.26 -7.54
CA GLU A 138 -10.28 -3.87 -8.87
C GLU A 138 -11.73 -3.82 -9.35
N ASP A 139 -12.69 -4.12 -8.47
CA ASP A 139 -14.13 -4.15 -8.78
C ASP A 139 -14.65 -2.82 -9.33
N ASN A 140 -14.02 -1.71 -8.95
CA ASN A 140 -14.42 -0.36 -9.35
C ASN A 140 -13.47 0.28 -10.38
N SER A 141 -12.44 -0.46 -10.84
CA SER A 141 -11.39 0.07 -11.70
C SER A 141 -10.79 1.39 -11.17
N SER A 142 -10.54 1.45 -9.86
CA SER A 142 -10.07 2.67 -9.19
C SER A 142 -8.94 2.41 -8.21
N ILE A 143 -8.20 3.47 -7.87
CA ILE A 143 -7.28 3.51 -6.73
C ILE A 143 -7.85 4.51 -5.73
N CYS A 144 -8.04 4.06 -4.49
CA CYS A 144 -8.32 4.96 -3.38
C CYS A 144 -7.01 5.42 -2.76
N VAL A 145 -6.91 6.70 -2.43
CA VAL A 145 -5.80 7.31 -1.73
C VAL A 145 -6.30 8.03 -0.49
N VAL A 146 -5.44 8.20 0.50
CA VAL A 146 -5.74 8.99 1.71
C VAL A 146 -4.66 10.03 1.93
N ASN A 147 -5.03 11.22 2.41
CA ASN A 147 -4.08 12.27 2.77
C ASN A 147 -3.82 12.34 4.27
N GLU A 148 -2.95 13.26 4.71
CA GLU A 148 -2.67 13.48 6.15
C GLU A 148 -3.88 13.92 6.99
N PHE A 149 -4.99 14.32 6.36
CA PHE A 149 -6.21 14.75 7.05
C PHE A 149 -7.30 13.67 7.07
N GLU A 150 -6.96 12.42 6.73
CA GLU A 150 -7.90 11.29 6.60
C GLU A 150 -8.97 11.51 5.50
N GLU A 151 -8.73 12.43 4.57
CA GLU A 151 -9.61 12.56 3.40
C GLU A 151 -9.25 11.50 2.36
N LEU A 152 -10.28 10.81 1.89
CA LEU A 152 -10.19 9.84 0.82
C LEU A 152 -10.25 10.55 -0.53
N GLY A 153 -9.44 10.10 -1.46
CA GLY A 153 -9.46 10.48 -2.86
C GLY A 153 -9.53 9.27 -3.76
N PHE A 154 -10.07 9.44 -4.96
CA PHE A 154 -10.23 8.34 -5.90
C PHE A 154 -9.65 8.71 -7.26
N MET A 155 -8.89 7.77 -7.83
CA MET A 155 -8.30 7.83 -9.17
C MET A 155 -8.96 6.76 -10.04
N ASP A 156 -9.43 7.12 -11.23
CA ASP A 156 -10.03 6.17 -12.18
C ASP A 156 -8.95 5.59 -13.10
N LEU A 157 -8.78 4.27 -13.08
CA LEU A 157 -7.77 3.56 -13.87
C LEU A 157 -8.07 3.57 -15.38
N ARG A 158 -9.31 3.83 -15.79
CA ARG A 158 -9.72 3.90 -17.20
C ARG A 158 -9.45 5.27 -17.80
N SER A 159 -9.25 6.29 -16.97
CA SER A 159 -9.04 7.65 -17.42
C SER A 159 -7.60 7.84 -17.89
N SER A 160 -7.43 8.24 -19.15
CA SER A 160 -6.14 8.72 -19.67
C SER A 160 -5.72 10.05 -19.07
N ALA A 161 -6.66 10.80 -18.47
CA ALA A 161 -6.41 11.99 -17.68
C ALA A 161 -6.04 11.62 -16.22
N ALA A 162 -5.19 10.61 -16.05
CA ALA A 162 -4.79 9.99 -14.78
C ALA A 162 -4.13 10.94 -13.76
N ASN A 163 -4.11 12.26 -14.00
CA ASN A 163 -3.31 13.23 -13.26
C ASN A 163 -4.03 13.85 -12.05
N SER A 164 -5.35 13.64 -11.86
CA SER A 164 -6.07 14.29 -10.77
C SER A 164 -6.77 13.31 -9.83
N VAL A 165 -6.50 13.50 -8.54
CA VAL A 165 -7.20 12.84 -7.45
C VAL A 165 -8.55 13.51 -7.26
N ARG A 166 -9.64 12.74 -7.33
CA ARG A 166 -10.97 13.23 -6.94
C ARG A 166 -11.15 13.05 -5.44
N TRP A 167 -10.78 14.08 -4.67
CA TRP A 167 -10.98 14.10 -3.22
C TRP A 167 -12.46 14.09 -2.87
N SER A 168 -12.85 13.22 -1.95
CA SER A 168 -14.20 13.13 -1.41
C SER A 168 -14.42 14.22 -0.37
N SER A 169 -15.41 15.08 -0.60
CA SER A 169 -15.84 16.07 0.39
C SER A 169 -16.53 15.42 1.60
N ARG A 170 -16.97 14.16 1.48
CA ARG A 170 -17.70 13.41 2.51
C ARG A 170 -16.78 12.72 3.52
N SER A 171 -15.50 12.55 3.20
CA SER A 171 -14.49 11.94 4.07
C SER A 171 -13.72 12.95 4.92
N ARG A 172 -14.08 14.24 4.89
CA ARG A 172 -13.35 15.24 5.68
C ARG A 172 -13.68 15.10 7.16
N LEU A 173 -12.84 14.37 7.87
CA LEU A 173 -13.04 14.03 9.27
C LEU A 173 -12.32 14.98 10.23
N MET A 174 -11.24 15.62 9.79
CA MET A 174 -10.42 16.51 10.62
C MET A 174 -10.35 17.95 10.08
N LYS A 175 -10.51 18.91 11.00
CA LYS A 175 -10.08 20.32 10.87
C LYS A 175 -9.21 20.63 12.09
N GLY A 176 -7.98 20.13 12.11
CA GLY A 176 -7.10 20.25 13.29
C GLY A 176 -5.63 20.16 12.93
N LYS A 177 -4.76 20.61 13.86
CA LYS A 177 -3.31 20.42 13.72
C LYS A 177 -2.97 18.94 13.82
N MET A 178 -2.07 18.48 12.96
CA MET A 178 -1.50 17.13 13.02
C MET A 178 -0.80 16.90 14.37
N PRO A 179 -0.85 15.67 14.93
CA PRO A 179 -0.03 15.30 16.07
C PRO A 179 1.47 15.50 15.78
N GLU A 180 2.27 15.74 16.83
CA GLU A 180 3.73 15.95 16.71
C GLU A 180 4.49 14.69 16.26
N GLU A 181 4.00 13.49 16.60
CA GLU A 181 4.51 12.19 16.13
C GLU A 181 3.46 11.49 15.25
N PRO A 182 3.35 11.83 13.96
CA PRO A 182 2.29 11.29 13.12
C PRO A 182 2.62 9.87 12.64
N CYS A 183 1.87 8.87 13.12
CA CYS A 183 1.66 7.67 12.31
C CYS A 183 0.70 8.01 11.17
N TYR A 184 1.19 7.90 9.94
CA TYR A 184 0.43 8.27 8.75
C TYR A 184 -0.72 7.30 8.49
N PRO A 185 -1.85 7.79 7.95
CA PRO A 185 -3.02 6.95 7.73
C PRO A 185 -2.70 5.79 6.79
N LYS A 186 -3.27 4.63 7.08
CA LYS A 186 -3.15 3.40 6.29
C LYS A 186 -4.50 3.00 5.74
N LEU A 187 -4.50 2.35 4.58
CA LEU A 187 -5.69 1.87 3.89
C LEU A 187 -5.66 0.34 3.74
N ALA A 188 -6.81 -0.28 4.00
CA ALA A 188 -7.06 -1.69 3.70
C ALA A 188 -8.45 -1.87 3.06
N LEU A 189 -8.57 -2.87 2.19
CA LEU A 189 -9.82 -3.27 1.56
C LEU A 189 -10.11 -4.70 2.00
N HIS A 190 -11.29 -4.93 2.57
CA HIS A 190 -11.68 -6.25 3.04
C HIS A 190 -13.21 -6.40 2.98
N GLY A 191 -13.69 -7.50 2.38
CA GLY A 191 -15.13 -7.78 2.29
C GLY A 191 -15.95 -6.69 1.59
N GLY A 192 -15.38 -5.98 0.61
CA GLY A 192 -16.04 -4.86 -0.07
C GLY A 192 -16.13 -3.57 0.77
N GLN A 193 -15.45 -3.52 1.91
CA GLN A 193 -15.37 -2.34 2.77
C GLN A 193 -13.97 -1.76 2.74
N LEU A 194 -13.89 -0.43 2.83
CA LEU A 194 -12.64 0.31 2.88
C LEU A 194 -12.38 0.75 4.32
N PHE A 195 -11.19 0.47 4.81
CA PHE A 195 -10.74 0.81 6.16
C PHE A 195 -9.62 1.84 6.06
N SER A 196 -9.69 2.88 6.89
CA SER A 196 -8.64 3.89 7.03
C SER A 196 -8.26 4.04 8.50
N SER A 197 -6.98 3.90 8.84
CA SER A 197 -6.49 4.27 10.17
C SER A 197 -6.15 5.75 10.23
N MET A 198 -6.39 6.40 11.37
CA MET A 198 -5.90 7.74 11.67
C MET A 198 -5.90 7.96 13.18
N ASN A 199 -4.78 8.41 13.74
CA ASN A 199 -4.58 8.47 15.18
C ASN A 199 -4.94 7.13 15.84
N ASP A 200 -5.74 7.13 16.91
CA ASP A 200 -6.21 5.96 17.66
C ASP A 200 -7.49 5.32 17.07
N CYS A 201 -7.85 5.66 15.83
CA CYS A 201 -9.12 5.25 15.21
C CYS A 201 -8.93 4.50 13.90
N ILE A 202 -9.88 3.60 13.60
CA ILE A 202 -10.09 3.05 12.26
C ILE A 202 -11.49 3.41 11.79
N SER A 203 -11.56 4.19 10.72
CA SER A 203 -12.79 4.56 10.01
C SER A 203 -13.13 3.51 8.95
N VAL A 204 -14.39 3.10 8.88
CA VAL A 204 -14.87 2.09 7.92
C VAL A 204 -15.87 2.73 6.96
N PHE A 205 -15.64 2.54 5.67
CA PHE A 205 -16.42 3.12 4.58
C PHE A 205 -17.02 2.01 3.72
N CYS A 206 -18.29 2.18 3.34
CA CYS A 206 -19.01 1.17 2.56
C CYS A 206 -19.92 1.81 1.49
N GLY A 207 -20.34 0.96 0.56
CA GLY A 207 -21.27 1.31 -0.51
C GLY A 207 -20.60 2.05 -1.68
N PRO A 208 -21.36 2.32 -2.77
CA PRO A 208 -20.80 2.90 -3.99
C PRO A 208 -20.14 4.27 -3.80
N GLU A 209 -20.64 5.03 -2.84
CA GLU A 209 -20.18 6.39 -2.50
C GLU A 209 -19.16 6.42 -1.36
N TRP A 210 -18.72 5.24 -0.86
CA TRP A 210 -17.75 5.10 0.22
C TRP A 210 -18.07 5.98 1.44
N VAL A 211 -19.31 5.86 1.94
CA VAL A 211 -19.78 6.64 3.09
C VAL A 211 -19.25 6.01 4.37
N LEU A 212 -18.85 6.83 5.34
CA LEU A 212 -18.45 6.37 6.67
C LEU A 212 -19.62 5.66 7.37
N THR A 213 -19.44 4.41 7.73
CA THR A 213 -20.45 3.57 8.38
C THR A 213 -20.14 3.31 9.85
N SER A 214 -18.87 3.15 10.21
CA SER A 214 -18.46 2.91 11.59
C SER A 214 -17.06 3.45 11.88
N ARG A 215 -16.76 3.59 13.18
CA ARG A 215 -15.43 3.91 13.70
C ARG A 215 -15.09 3.00 14.85
N LEU A 216 -13.95 2.34 14.75
CA LEU A 216 -13.36 1.56 15.82
C LEU A 216 -12.37 2.48 16.53
N ARG A 217 -12.50 2.61 17.85
CA ARG A 217 -11.61 3.42 18.67
C ARG A 217 -11.45 2.77 20.04
N ARG A 218 -10.23 2.82 20.56
CA ARG A 218 -9.92 2.60 21.97
C ARG A 218 -9.03 3.72 22.47
N SER A 219 -9.00 3.90 23.79
CA SER A 219 -8.38 5.07 24.44
C SER A 219 -6.95 4.84 24.92
N TYR A 220 -6.31 3.72 24.56
CA TYR A 220 -4.96 3.35 25.01
C TYR A 220 -4.06 3.11 23.79
N GLY A 221 -2.79 3.52 23.87
CA GLY A 221 -1.78 3.21 22.84
C GLY A 221 -1.62 4.25 21.73
N GLY A 222 -1.99 5.52 21.92
CA GLY A 222 -1.58 6.57 20.97
C GLY A 222 -2.00 6.30 19.52
N SER A 223 -1.14 6.61 18.55
CA SER A 223 -1.49 6.53 17.12
C SER A 223 -1.29 5.12 16.56
N ILE A 224 -2.23 4.68 15.72
CA ILE A 224 -2.14 3.42 14.97
C ILE A 224 -1.12 3.60 13.84
N CYS A 225 -0.09 2.75 13.84
CA CYS A 225 1.01 2.79 12.89
C CYS A 225 0.86 1.79 11.76
N ASP A 226 0.16 0.68 12.00
CA ASP A 226 -0.26 -0.26 10.98
C ASP A 226 -1.48 -1.06 11.43
N PHE A 227 -2.21 -1.66 10.50
CA PHE A 227 -3.29 -2.58 10.83
C PHE A 227 -3.44 -3.66 9.77
N SER A 228 -3.98 -4.81 10.18
CA SER A 228 -4.21 -5.95 9.31
C SER A 228 -5.58 -6.55 9.59
N ILE A 229 -6.21 -7.09 8.55
CA ILE A 229 -7.50 -7.75 8.62
C ILE A 229 -7.32 -9.19 8.15
N GLY A 230 -7.69 -10.13 8.99
CA GLY A 230 -7.61 -11.56 8.71
C GLY A 230 -8.91 -12.25 9.12
N GLY A 231 -9.69 -12.66 8.12
CA GLY A 231 -11.00 -13.28 8.36
C GLY A 231 -11.94 -12.35 9.13
N ASP A 232 -12.39 -12.77 10.30
CA ASP A 232 -13.31 -12.04 11.18
C ASP A 232 -12.60 -11.19 12.25
N ARG A 233 -11.28 -10.99 12.11
CA ARG A 233 -10.47 -10.20 13.05
C ARG A 233 -9.74 -9.06 12.37
N LEU A 234 -9.75 -7.91 13.04
CA LEU A 234 -8.94 -6.74 12.72
C LEU A 234 -7.92 -6.54 13.85
N PHE A 235 -6.65 -6.41 13.49
CA PHE A 235 -5.53 -6.14 14.39
C PHE A 235 -4.96 -4.76 14.09
N ALA A 236 -4.81 -3.89 15.11
CA ALA A 236 -4.10 -2.62 14.97
C ALA A 236 -2.87 -2.58 15.86
N LEU A 237 -1.75 -2.13 15.28
CA LEU A 237 -0.50 -1.87 15.98
C LEU A 237 -0.39 -0.39 16.30
N HIS A 238 -0.10 -0.11 17.56
CA HIS A 238 -0.02 1.24 18.11
C HIS A 238 1.44 1.72 18.20
N SER A 239 1.64 3.05 18.29
CA SER A 239 2.96 3.67 18.45
C SER A 239 3.66 3.27 19.75
N GLU A 240 2.87 3.03 20.79
CA GLU A 240 3.35 2.61 22.10
C GLU A 240 3.83 1.17 22.06
N GLU A 241 5.00 0.94 22.67
CA GLU A 241 5.62 -0.38 22.70
C GLU A 241 4.68 -1.44 23.28
N ASN A 242 4.56 -2.55 22.55
CA ASN A 242 3.76 -3.73 22.92
C ASN A 242 2.26 -3.46 23.09
N VAL A 243 1.72 -2.40 22.49
CA VAL A 243 0.27 -2.16 22.45
C VAL A 243 -0.30 -2.57 21.10
N PHE A 244 -1.31 -3.43 21.13
CA PHE A 244 -2.11 -3.77 19.96
C PHE A 244 -3.56 -3.99 20.36
N ASP A 245 -4.46 -3.64 19.46
CA ASP A 245 -5.88 -3.85 19.63
C ASP A 245 -6.40 -4.91 18.67
N ILE A 246 -7.43 -5.62 19.12
CA ILE A 246 -8.14 -6.62 18.33
C ILE A 246 -9.63 -6.31 18.38
N TRP A 247 -10.24 -6.21 17.21
CA TRP A 247 -11.69 -6.10 17.04
C TRP A 247 -12.21 -7.25 16.17
N GLU A 248 -13.50 -7.53 16.29
CA GLU A 248 -14.20 -8.26 15.25
C GLU A 248 -14.29 -7.37 14.01
N THR A 249 -14.03 -7.94 12.83
CA THR A 249 -14.14 -7.19 11.58
C THR A 249 -15.61 -6.79 11.38
N PRO A 250 -15.91 -5.50 11.18
CA PRO A 250 -17.26 -5.04 10.88
C PRO A 250 -17.85 -5.83 9.71
N THR A 251 -19.11 -6.23 9.82
CA THR A 251 -19.77 -6.98 8.76
C THR A 251 -20.08 -6.07 7.57
N PRO A 252 -19.90 -6.55 6.33
CA PRO A 252 -20.37 -5.83 5.15
C PRO A 252 -21.88 -5.57 5.24
N PRO A 253 -22.38 -4.46 4.68
CA PRO A 253 -23.81 -4.25 4.58
C PRO A 253 -24.45 -5.39 3.79
N ILE A 254 -25.57 -5.94 4.28
CA ILE A 254 -26.39 -6.87 3.51
C ILE A 254 -27.04 -6.07 2.38
N ILE A 255 -26.72 -6.42 1.13
CA ILE A 255 -27.29 -5.83 -0.10
C ILE A 255 -28.55 -6.59 -0.49
#